data_AF-A0A2V8TTG7-F1
#
_entry.id   AF-A0A2V8TTG7-F1
#
_cell.length_a   1.000
_cell.length_b   1.000
_cell.length_c   1.000
_cell.angle_alpha   90.00
_cell.angle_beta   90.00
_cell.angle_gamma   90.00
#
_symmetry.space_group_name_H-M   'P 1'
#
loop_
_entity.id
_entity.type
_entity.pdbx_description
1 polymer ?
#
loop_
_entity_poly.entity_id
_entity_poly.type
_entity_poly.pdbx_seq_one_letter_code
_entity_poly.pdbx_strand_id
1 'polypeptide(L)'
;MGGGGIDSGFGIAVDADGNARVMGVTDSTNFPTANPLQRTFGGGLADLFIAGIKPGPAIRNAAVTGKMLTVSGSGFDSGAKIHVDRHEGR
;
A
#
# COMPACT_ATOMS: atom_id res chain seq x y z
N MET A 1 -7.56 -7.84 -1.37
CA MET A 1 -7.89 -9.18 -1.91
C MET A 1 -7.65 -10.17 -0.80
N GLY A 2 -8.59 -11.08 -0.58
CA GLY A 2 -8.61 -11.99 0.56
C GLY A 2 -10.03 -12.38 0.96
N GLY A 3 -10.12 -13.24 1.97
CA GLY A 3 -11.36 -13.96 2.29
C GLY A 3 -11.29 -15.39 1.74
N GLY A 4 -12.42 -16.10 1.79
CA GLY A 4 -12.53 -17.49 1.33
C GLY A 4 -13.03 -17.68 -0.10
N GLY A 5 -13.46 -16.59 -0.75
CA GLY A 5 -14.04 -16.60 -2.10
C GLY A 5 -13.08 -16.13 -3.18
N ILE A 6 -13.64 -15.81 -4.36
CA ILE A 6 -12.96 -15.30 -5.54
C ILE A 6 -13.05 -13.77 -5.58
N ASP A 7 -11.91 -13.14 -5.83
CA ASP A 7 -11.79 -11.71 -6.10
C ASP A 7 -11.41 -11.49 -7.57
N SER A 8 -12.06 -10.57 -8.25
CA SER A 8 -11.73 -10.17 -9.63
C SER A 8 -11.55 -8.66 -9.73
N GLY A 9 -10.40 -8.22 -10.23
CA GLY A 9 -10.11 -6.80 -10.50
C GLY A 9 -10.53 -6.40 -11.91
N PHE A 10 -11.13 -5.21 -12.04
CA PHE A 10 -11.60 -4.68 -13.33
C PHE A 10 -10.89 -3.40 -13.76
N GLY A 11 -10.30 -2.67 -12.81
CA GLY A 11 -9.61 -1.43 -13.11
C GLY A 11 -8.63 -1.02 -12.02
N ILE A 12 -7.61 -0.30 -12.43
CA ILE A 12 -6.61 0.29 -11.54
C ILE A 12 -6.35 1.74 -11.97
N ALA A 13 -6.27 2.62 -10.99
CA ALA A 13 -5.77 3.98 -11.16
C ALA A 13 -4.65 4.22 -10.16
N VAL A 14 -3.61 4.93 -10.57
CA VAL A 14 -2.45 5.27 -9.73
C VAL A 14 -2.31 6.79 -9.70
N ASP A 15 -2.16 7.36 -8.50
CA ASP A 15 -1.94 8.80 -8.33
C ASP A 15 -0.44 9.19 -8.42
N ALA A 16 -0.15 10.49 -8.32
CA ALA A 16 1.22 11.01 -8.42
C ALA A 16 2.12 10.60 -7.24
N ASP A 17 1.53 10.24 -6.10
CA ASP A 17 2.25 9.73 -4.93
C ASP A 17 2.51 8.22 -5.03
N GLY A 18 1.98 7.57 -6.07
CA GLY A 18 2.13 6.13 -6.31
C GLY A 18 1.12 5.28 -5.55
N ASN A 19 0.09 5.87 -4.95
CA ASN A 19 -1.00 5.09 -4.36
C ASN A 19 -1.88 4.55 -5.49
N ALA A 20 -2.20 3.25 -5.41
CA ALA A 20 -3.10 2.62 -6.34
C ALA A 20 -4.49 2.43 -5.73
N ARG A 21 -5.52 2.64 -6.55
CA ARG A 21 -6.90 2.21 -6.26
C ARG A 21 -7.28 1.13 -7.26
N VAL A 22 -7.68 -0.01 -6.75
CA VAL A 22 -8.19 -1.14 -7.53
C VAL A 22 -9.68 -1.25 -7.31
N MET A 23 -10.45 -1.31 -8.38
CA MET A 23 -11.88 -1.61 -8.36
C MET A 23 -12.09 -3.05 -8.83
N GLY A 24 -13.01 -3.76 -8.19
CA GLY A 24 -13.29 -5.15 -8.52
C GLY A 24 -14.52 -5.66 -7.81
N VAL A 25 -14.73 -6.97 -7.90
CA VAL A 25 -15.79 -7.68 -7.20
C VAL A 25 -15.23 -8.82 -6.37
N THR A 26 -15.94 -9.14 -5.29
CA THR A 26 -15.66 -10.24 -4.36
C THR A 26 -16.95 -11.01 -4.08
N ASP A 27 -16.92 -12.34 -4.09
CA ASP A 27 -18.01 -13.18 -3.57
C ASP A 27 -17.74 -13.65 -2.11
N SER A 28 -16.63 -13.21 -1.51
CA SER A 28 -16.25 -13.55 -0.15
C SER A 28 -17.20 -12.92 0.89
N THR A 29 -17.80 -13.77 1.72
CA THR A 29 -18.60 -13.34 2.89
C THR A 29 -17.74 -12.78 4.03
N ASN A 30 -16.42 -13.01 3.98
CA ASN A 30 -15.43 -12.60 4.96
C ASN A 30 -14.34 -11.69 4.35
N PHE A 31 -14.69 -10.90 3.33
CA PHE A 31 -13.75 -10.00 2.68
C PHE A 31 -13.15 -8.99 3.69
N PRO A 32 -11.81 -8.82 3.74
CA PRO A 32 -11.18 -7.86 4.63
C PRO A 32 -11.60 -6.42 4.29
N THR A 33 -12.13 -5.69 5.27
CA THR A 33 -12.57 -4.30 5.08
C THR A 33 -11.84 -3.35 6.02
N ALA A 34 -11.68 -2.11 5.59
CA ALA A 34 -11.15 -1.02 6.39
C ALA A 34 -12.11 0.17 6.33
N ASN A 35 -12.85 0.43 7.42
CA ASN A 35 -13.90 1.44 7.50
C ASN A 35 -14.91 1.41 6.33
N PRO A 36 -15.56 0.26 6.07
CA PRO A 36 -16.41 0.13 4.90
C PRO A 36 -17.75 0.85 5.05
N LEU A 37 -18.31 1.27 3.92
CA LEU A 37 -19.71 1.71 3.84
C LEU A 37 -20.66 0.52 4.03
N GLN A 38 -20.33 -0.63 3.44
CA GLN A 38 -21.05 -1.90 3.58
C GLN A 38 -20.14 -2.93 4.24
N ARG A 39 -20.47 -3.33 5.48
CA ARG A 39 -19.63 -4.22 6.30
C ARG A 39 -19.78 -5.71 5.97
N THR A 40 -20.91 -6.10 5.39
CA THR A 40 -21.28 -7.48 5.15
C THR A 40 -21.58 -7.71 3.68
N PHE A 41 -21.35 -8.93 3.21
CA PHE A 41 -21.72 -9.31 1.84
C PHE A 41 -23.21 -9.06 1.58
N GLY A 42 -23.50 -8.32 0.51
CA GLY A 42 -24.83 -7.86 0.12
C GLY A 42 -25.68 -8.97 -0.52
N GLY A 43 -25.05 -10.08 -0.90
CA GLY A 43 -25.70 -11.22 -1.55
C GLY A 43 -25.58 -11.19 -3.08
N GLY A 44 -26.23 -12.16 -3.74
CA GLY A 44 -26.12 -12.33 -5.18
C GLY A 44 -24.83 -13.03 -5.60
N LEU A 45 -24.29 -12.67 -6.78
CA LEU A 45 -23.09 -13.31 -7.33
C LEU A 45 -21.78 -12.74 -6.75
N ALA A 46 -21.71 -11.42 -6.53
CA ALA A 46 -20.55 -10.75 -5.96
C ALA A 46 -20.89 -9.30 -5.57
N ASP A 47 -20.14 -8.73 -4.63
CA ASP A 47 -20.18 -7.32 -4.23
C ASP A 47 -19.04 -6.54 -4.86
N LEU A 48 -19.27 -5.25 -5.13
CA LEU A 48 -18.21 -4.33 -5.54
C LEU A 48 -17.29 -3.99 -4.36
N PHE A 49 -15.98 -3.96 -4.60
CA PHE A 49 -15.01 -3.37 -3.69
C PHE A 49 -14.14 -2.31 -4.37
N ILE A 50 -13.59 -1.42 -3.53
CA ILE A 50 -12.46 -0.55 -3.88
C ILE A 50 -11.35 -0.82 -2.85
N ALA A 51 -10.18 -1.23 -3.32
CA ALA A 51 -9.01 -1.47 -2.48
C ALA A 51 -7.95 -0.40 -2.73
N GLY A 52 -7.46 0.21 -1.65
CA GLY A 52 -6.31 1.12 -1.67
C GLY A 52 -5.02 0.36 -1.39
N ILE A 53 -4.02 0.55 -2.24
CA ILE A 53 -2.68 0.00 -2.06
C ILE A 53 -1.71 1.18 -1.97
N LYS A 54 -0.98 1.25 -0.86
CA LYS A 54 0.06 2.25 -0.68
C LYS A 54 1.39 1.70 -1.20
N PRO A 55 2.24 2.54 -1.80
CA PRO A 55 3.60 2.12 -2.14
C PRO A 55 4.38 1.81 -0.86
N GLY A 56 5.36 0.92 -0.98
CA GLY A 56 6.28 0.61 0.11
C GLY A 56 7.18 1.81 0.48
N PRO A 57 7.99 1.66 1.53
CA PRO A 57 8.93 2.69 1.94
C PRO A 57 9.91 3.07 0.82
N ALA A 58 10.12 4.36 0.60
CA ALA A 58 11.05 4.87 -0.40
C ALA A 58 11.85 6.07 0.11
N ILE A 59 13.17 6.01 -0.03
CA ILE A 59 14.05 7.18 0.12
C ILE A 59 14.05 7.93 -1.22
N ARG A 60 13.62 9.19 -1.21
CA ARG A 60 13.58 10.05 -2.40
C ARG A 60 14.83 10.91 -2.55
N ASN A 61 15.43 11.31 -1.45
CA ASN A 61 16.68 12.08 -1.45
C ASN A 61 17.46 11.79 -0.16
N ALA A 62 18.79 11.75 -0.28
CA ALA A 62 19.71 11.68 0.83
C ALA A 62 20.89 12.61 0.54
N ALA A 63 21.09 13.62 1.38
CA ALA A 63 22.12 14.63 1.18
C ALA A 63 22.87 14.90 2.49
N VAL A 64 24.18 15.08 2.39
CA VAL A 64 25.02 15.49 3.52
C VAL A 64 25.31 16.98 3.39
N THR A 65 25.01 17.75 4.43
CA THR A 65 25.40 19.17 4.55
C THR A 65 26.16 19.36 5.86
N GLY A 66 27.47 19.63 5.76
CA GLY A 66 28.35 19.69 6.92
C GLY A 66 28.40 18.33 7.64
N LYS A 67 27.96 18.29 8.91
CA LYS A 67 27.87 17.07 9.73
C LYS A 67 26.48 16.43 9.76
N MET A 68 25.53 16.96 8.98
CA MET A 68 24.13 16.52 8.98
C MET A 68 23.85 15.66 7.73
N LEU A 69 23.31 14.45 7.91
CA LEU A 69 22.66 13.70 6.84
C LEU A 69 21.16 14.00 6.87
N THR A 70 20.64 14.59 5.82
CA THR A 70 19.20 14.80 5.61
C THR A 70 18.68 13.72 4.66
N VAL A 71 17.70 12.93 5.11
CA VAL A 71 17.02 11.93 4.30
C VAL A 71 15.56 12.33 4.17
N SER A 72 15.05 12.42 2.95
CA SER A 72 13.63 12.61 2.66
C SER A 72 13.07 11.37 1.97
N GLY A 73 11.86 10.97 2.34
CA GLY A 73 11.18 9.81 1.82
C GLY A 73 9.80 9.66 2.43
N SER A 74 9.08 8.63 2.03
CA SER A 74 7.70 8.38 2.44
C SER A 74 7.41 6.89 2.55
N GLY A 75 6.28 6.52 3.14
CA GLY A 75 5.82 5.13 3.23
C GLY A 75 6.53 4.29 4.29
N PHE A 76 7.27 4.91 5.21
CA PHE A 76 7.91 4.22 6.33
C PHE A 76 6.88 3.97 7.44
N ASP A 77 6.61 2.71 7.72
CA ASP A 77 5.82 2.31 8.90
C ASP A 77 6.59 2.59 10.20
N SER A 78 5.85 2.69 11.30
CA SER A 78 6.45 2.83 12.63
C SER A 78 7.45 1.70 12.90
N GLY A 79 8.69 2.05 13.22
CA GLY A 79 9.77 1.10 13.47
C GLY A 79 10.58 0.69 12.24
N ALA A 80 10.33 1.28 11.06
CA ALA A 80 11.21 1.13 9.90
C ALA A 80 12.64 1.56 10.25
N LYS A 81 13.63 0.78 9.77
CA LYS A 81 15.05 1.01 10.04
C LYS A 81 15.74 1.48 8.78
N ILE A 82 16.57 2.51 8.89
CA ILE A 82 17.56 2.85 7.88
C ILE A 82 18.85 2.13 8.26
N HIS A 83 19.28 1.18 7.44
CA HIS A 83 20.58 0.54 7.56
C HIS A 83 21.60 1.39 6.78
N VAL A 84 22.74 1.72 7.41
CA VAL A 84 23.82 2.44 6.76
C VAL A 84 25.03 1.53 6.72
N ASP A 85 25.33 0.98 5.55
CA ASP A 85 26.54 0.20 5.34
C ASP A 85 27.75 1.14 5.25
N ARG A 86 28.82 0.84 6.00
CA ARG A 86 30.12 1.44 5.68
C ARG A 86 30.67 0.78 4.43
N HIS A 87 30.87 1.57 3.39
CA HIS A 87 31.79 1.17 2.33
C HIS A 87 33.21 1.51 2.78
N GLU A 88 33.93 0.53 3.31
CA GLU A 88 35.38 0.66 3.53
C GLU A 88 36.07 0.59 2.16
N GLY A 89 36.26 1.76 1.55
CA GLY A 89 37.17 1.90 0.41
C GLY A 89 38.61 1.70 0.88
N ARG A 90 39.36 0.86 0.16
CA ARG A 90 40.79 0.62 0.38
C ARG A 90 41.62 1.89 0.21
#